data_AF-A0A4Y6U7Y6-F1
#
_entry.id   AF-A0A4Y6U7Y6-F1
#
_cell.length_a   1.000
_cell.length_b   1.000
_cell.length_c   1.000
_cell.angle_alpha   90.00
_cell.angle_beta   90.00
_cell.angle_gamma   90.00
#
_symmetry.space_group_name_H-M   'P 1'
#
loop_
_entity.id
_entity.type
_entity.pdbx_description
1 polymer ?
#
loop_
_entity_poly.entity_id
_entity_poly.type
_entity_poly.pdbx_seq_one_letter_code
_entity_poly.pdbx_strand_id
1 'polypeptide(L)' 'MKCPICKKTVEAPTYRPFCSRHCADVDLERWLGDGYSLPDVPMTNLLLEQAEHQARQKRAAPRGSCAPPRGPLPGE' A
#
# COMPACT_ATOMS: atom_id res chain seq x y z
N MET A 1 1.85 -14.03 -20.98
CA MET A 1 2.27 -13.84 -19.58
C MET A 1 3.11 -15.02 -19.11
N LYS A 2 3.93 -14.84 -18.07
CA LYS A 2 4.78 -15.91 -17.51
C LYS A 2 4.15 -16.45 -16.23
N CYS A 3 4.20 -17.77 -16.04
CA CYS A 3 3.68 -18.41 -14.83
C CYS A 3 4.51 -17.97 -13.61
N PRO A 4 3.87 -17.51 -12.51
CA PRO A 4 4.60 -17.06 -11.32
C PRO A 4 5.35 -18.18 -10.59
N ILE A 5 4.91 -19.44 -10.77
CA ILE A 5 5.47 -20.61 -10.08
C ILE A 5 6.71 -21.15 -10.80
N CYS A 6 6.65 -21.34 -12.11
CA CYS A 6 7.71 -22.01 -12.88
C CYS A 6 8.30 -21.18 -14.03
N LYS A 7 7.83 -19.95 -14.24
CA LYS A 7 8.30 -19.01 -15.28
C LYS A 7 8.13 -19.50 -16.72
N LYS A 8 7.37 -20.58 -16.96
CA LYS A 8 6.98 -21.00 -18.31
C LYS A 8 5.97 -20.04 -18.93
N THR A 9 5.90 -20.00 -20.25
CA THR A 9 4.89 -19.21 -20.97
C THR A 9 3.50 -19.81 -20.71
N VAL A 10 2.53 -18.95 -20.42
CA VAL A 10 1.14 -19.38 -20.21
C VAL A 10 0.43 -19.44 -21.56
N GLU A 11 0.16 -20.66 -22.02
CA GLU A 11 -0.43 -20.92 -23.34
C GLU A 11 -1.96 -21.09 -23.24
N ALA A 12 -2.43 -21.94 -22.32
CA ALA A 12 -3.85 -22.21 -22.14
C ALA A 12 -4.58 -21.10 -21.35
N PRO A 13 -5.82 -20.74 -21.72
CA PRO A 13 -6.61 -19.75 -20.99
C PRO A 13 -7.15 -20.26 -19.65
N THR A 14 -7.43 -21.57 -19.53
CA THR A 14 -8.14 -22.19 -18.41
C THR A 14 -7.44 -22.03 -17.05
N TYR A 15 -6.11 -22.01 -17.04
CA TYR A 15 -5.32 -22.00 -15.80
C TYR A 15 -4.62 -20.67 -15.53
N ARG A 16 -4.93 -19.60 -16.28
CA ARG A 16 -4.31 -18.28 -16.05
C ARG A 16 -4.55 -17.83 -14.60
N PRO A 17 -3.52 -17.33 -13.89
CA PRO A 17 -2.18 -16.90 -14.36
C PRO A 17 -1.10 -18.00 -14.46
N PHE A 18 -1.44 -19.27 -14.26
CA PHE A 18 -0.54 -20.42 -14.27
C PHE A 18 -0.47 -21.11 -15.64
N CYS A 19 0.60 -21.88 -15.87
CA CYS A 19 0.75 -22.64 -17.12
C CYS A 19 0.02 -23.98 -17.11
N SER A 20 -0.41 -24.49 -15.95
CA SER A 20 -1.03 -25.81 -15.80
C SER A 20 -1.76 -25.93 -14.46
N ARG A 21 -2.61 -26.96 -14.32
CA ARG A 21 -3.24 -27.36 -13.04
C ARG A 21 -2.21 -27.59 -11.94
N HIS A 22 -1.14 -28.33 -12.22
CA HIS A 22 -0.10 -28.62 -11.24
C HIS A 22 0.52 -27.36 -10.63
N CYS A 23 0.76 -26.31 -11.42
CA CYS A 23 1.27 -25.04 -10.89
C CYS A 23 0.22 -24.28 -10.06
N ALA A 24 -1.07 -24.44 -10.34
CA ALA A 24 -2.12 -23.86 -9.50
C ALA A 24 -2.21 -24.59 -8.15
N ASP A 25 -2.09 -25.92 -8.16
CA ASP A 25 -2.07 -26.74 -6.93
C ASP A 25 -0.85 -26.40 -6.05
N VAL A 26 0.34 -26.24 -6.65
CA VAL A 26 1.57 -25.83 -5.92
C VAL A 26 1.43 -24.43 -5.30
N ASP A 27 0.80 -23.49 -6.00
CA ASP A 27 0.53 -22.17 -5.42
C ASP A 27 -0.41 -22.29 -4.22
N LEU A 28 -1.46 -23.10 -4.34
CA LEU A 28 -2.41 -23.36 -3.27
C LEU A 28 -1.73 -23.98 -2.03
N GLU A 29 -0.82 -24.94 -2.23
CA GLU A 29 -0.03 -25.52 -1.14
C GLU A 29 0.82 -24.45 -0.42
N ARG A 30 1.41 -23.50 -1.16
CA ARG A 30 2.15 -22.39 -0.56
C ARG A 30 1.24 -21.46 0.24
N TRP A 31 0.02 -21.20 -0.24
CA TRP A 31 -0.97 -20.43 0.50
C TRP A 31 -1.37 -21.09 1.80
N LEU A 32 -1.65 -22.40 1.76
CA LEU A 32 -2.07 -23.16 2.94
C LEU A 32 -0.91 -23.40 3.93
N GLY A 33 0.32 -23.43 3.43
CA GLY A 33 1.53 -23.68 4.21
C GLY A 33 2.25 -22.43 4.74
N ASP A 34 1.61 -21.26 4.73
CA ASP A 34 2.22 -19.98 5.13
C ASP A 34 3.53 -19.68 4.37
N GLY A 35 3.58 -20.09 3.09
CA GLY A 35 4.73 -19.87 2.21
C GLY A 35 4.84 -18.43 1.70
N TYR A 36 3.85 -17.59 2.01
CA TYR A 36 3.80 -16.17 1.64
C TYR A 36 3.73 -15.30 2.90
N SER A 37 4.87 -15.16 3.57
CA SER A 37 4.98 -14.30 4.76
C SER A 37 5.57 -12.93 4.40
N LEU A 38 5.08 -11.89 5.07
CA LEU A 38 5.71 -10.58 5.07
C LEU A 38 6.90 -10.57 6.03
N PRO A 39 7.94 -9.77 5.76
CA PRO A 39 9.05 -9.62 6.71
C PRO A 39 8.53 -9.08 8.05
N ASP A 40 9.02 -9.65 9.14
CA ASP A 40 8.75 -9.14 10.48
C ASP A 40 9.44 -7.79 10.66
N VAL A 41 8.65 -6.78 10.99
CA VAL A 41 9.15 -5.47 11.37
C VAL A 41 8.84 -5.31 12.85
N PRO A 42 9.83 -5.17 13.73
CA PRO A 42 9.58 -5.08 15.16
C PRO A 42 8.69 -3.88 15.44
N MET A 43 7.70 -4.09 16.32
CA MET A 43 6.71 -3.08 16.68
C MET A 43 7.33 -1.76 17.14
N THR A 44 8.51 -1.79 17.74
CA THR A 44 9.26 -0.60 18.14
C THR A 44 9.62 0.30 16.96
N ASN A 45 10.02 -0.28 15.82
CA ASN A 45 10.36 0.48 14.62
C ASN A 45 9.11 1.11 14.00
N LEU A 46 8.04 0.32 13.88
CA LEU A 46 6.74 0.79 13.38
C LEU A 46 6.19 1.95 14.25
N LEU A 47 6.34 1.88 15.57
CA LEU A 47 5.88 2.92 16.48
C LEU A 47 6.67 4.23 16.31
N LEU A 48 7.99 4.12 16.15
CA LEU A 48 8.85 5.29 15.92
C LEU A 48 8.48 5.97 14.60
N GLU A 49 8.37 5.21 13.53
CA GLU A 49 7.97 5.73 12.21
C GLU A 49 6.58 6.40 12.25
N GLN A 50 5.61 5.80 12.95
CA GLN A 50 4.29 6.41 13.13
C GLN A 50 4.35 7.72 13.91
N ALA A 51 5.11 7.77 15.01
CA ALA A 51 5.25 8.98 15.81
C ALA A 51 5.87 10.14 15.00
N GLU A 52 6.88 9.83 14.19
CA GLU A 52 7.49 10.80 13.27
C GLU A 52 6.52 11.30 12.21
N HIS A 53 5.77 10.39 11.57
CA HIS A 53 4.74 10.75 10.58
C HIS A 53 3.66 11.65 11.20
N GLN A 54 3.19 11.32 12.41
CA GLN A 54 2.22 12.14 13.13
C GLN A 54 2.78 13.51 13.49
N ALA A 55 4.05 13.59 13.93
CA ALA A 55 4.69 14.86 14.24
C ALA A 55 4.80 15.75 12.98
N ARG A 56 5.13 15.17 11.82
CA ARG A 56 5.13 15.88 10.53
C ARG A 56 3.74 16.38 10.15
N GLN A 57 2.71 15.55 10.27
CA GLN A 57 1.32 15.93 9.96
C GLN A 57 0.81 17.04 10.89
N LYS A 58 1.09 16.95 12.20
CA LYS A 58 0.69 17.98 13.18
C LYS A 58 1.41 19.31 12.96
N ARG A 59 2.69 19.27 12.53
CA ARG A 59 3.43 20.47 12.10
C ARG A 59 2.89 21.05 10.79
N ALA A 60 2.29 20.22 9.94
CA ALA A 60 1.59 20.62 8.72
C ALA A 60 0.13 21.07 9.02
N ALA A 61 -0.08 21.94 10.01
CA ALA A 61 -1.32 22.71 10.10
C ALA A 61 -1.34 23.79 9.01
N PRO A 62 -2.52 24.18 8.47
CA PRO A 62 -2.60 24.90 7.20
C PRO A 62 -1.99 26.30 7.33
N ARG A 63 -1.12 26.67 6.37
CA ARG A 63 -0.82 28.09 6.12
C ARG A 63 -2.16 28.80 5.95
N GLY A 64 -2.45 29.71 6.88
CA GLY A 64 -3.79 30.22 7.15
C GLY A 64 -4.54 30.72 5.92
N SER A 65 -5.83 30.38 5.93
CA SER A 65 -6.97 31.18 5.45
C SER A 65 -6.66 32.64 5.12
N CYS A 66 -6.93 33.06 3.89
CA CYS A 66 -7.08 34.46 3.55
C CYS A 66 -8.17 35.09 4.44
N ALA A 67 -7.78 36.08 5.25
CA ALA A 67 -8.72 36.93 5.98
C ALA A 67 -9.54 37.76 4.97
N PRO A 68 -10.85 37.97 5.19
CA PRO A 68 -11.63 38.83 4.31
C PRO A 68 -11.11 40.28 4.37
N PRO A 69 -11.16 41.05 3.27
CA PRO A 69 -10.73 42.43 3.28
C PRO A 69 -11.60 43.25 4.24
N ARG A 70 -10.95 44.00 5.15
CA ARG A 70 -11.62 45.00 5.98
C ARG A 70 -12.19 46.08 5.06
N GLY A 71 -13.51 46.09 4.88
CA GLY A 71 -14.21 47.17 4.20
C GLY A 71 -14.09 48.49 5.00
N PRO A 72 -14.14 49.66 4.35
CA PRO A 72 -14.04 50.95 5.03
C PRO A 72 -15.32 51.25 5.84
N LEU A 73 -15.14 51.93 6.99
CA LEU A 73 -16.20 52.42 7.86
C LEU A 73 -17.00 53.53 7.16
N PRO A 74 -18.32 53.65 7.35
CA PRO A 74 -19.12 54.69 6.74
C PRO A 74 -18.92 56.03 7.47
N GLY A 75 -18.72 57.11 6.71
CA GLY A 75 -18.59 58.45 7.26
C GLY A 75 -18.16 59.50 6.23
N GLU A 76 -19.02 59.77 5.23
CA GLU A 76 -19.35 61.11 4.71
C GLU A 76 -20.85 61.12 4.35
#